data_AF-A0A1S2MHH4-F1
#
_entry.id   AF-A0A1S2MHH4-F1
#
_cell.length_a   1.000
_cell.length_b   1.000
_cell.length_c   1.000
_cell.angle_alpha   90.00
_cell.angle_beta   90.00
_cell.angle_gamma   90.00
#
_symmetry.space_group_name_H-M   'P 1'
#
loop_
_entity.id
_entity.type
_entity.pdbx_description
1 polymer ?
#
loop_
_entity_poly.entity_id
_entity_poly.type
_entity_poly.pdbx_seq_one_letter_code
_entity_poly.pdbx_strand_id
1 'polypeptide(L)'
;MKLSKEKCEETGHLDVALSHIGRVLYYSPKDQKGFWINEEVAKVLNSIDVGKMLEGFSSEVYNSRGVHWVDPSGKPEIELTEKYRGFAEKIENIGYFRFAATLKTICYIVISDTTRTLIHTTRCDDVKISSFREKLLINYNN
;
A
#
# COMPACT_ATOMS: atom_id res chain seq x y z
N MET A 1 12.65 -20.33 3.80
CA MET A 1 11.74 -19.58 4.67
C MET A 1 11.35 -20.33 5.94
N LYS A 2 11.21 -21.66 5.92
CA LYS A 2 10.75 -22.47 7.08
C LYS A 2 11.63 -22.33 8.34
N LEU A 3 12.94 -22.56 8.20
CA LEU A 3 13.90 -22.47 9.31
C LEU A 3 13.97 -21.06 9.95
N SER A 4 13.92 -20.01 9.12
CA SER A 4 13.92 -18.63 9.62
C SER A 4 12.63 -18.29 10.35
N LYS A 5 11.48 -18.81 9.89
CA LYS A 5 10.18 -18.61 10.54
C LYS A 5 10.14 -19.28 11.91
N GLU A 6 10.54 -20.55 11.99
CA GLU A 6 10.60 -21.34 13.24
C GLU A 6 11.49 -20.66 14.28
N LYS A 7 12.68 -20.18 13.88
CA LYS A 7 13.59 -19.48 14.80
C LYS A 7 13.09 -18.10 15.25
N CYS A 8 12.36 -17.39 14.39
CA CYS A 8 11.73 -16.12 14.76
C CYS A 8 10.49 -16.33 15.66
N GLU A 9 9.77 -17.45 15.50
CA GLU A 9 8.69 -17.86 16.41
C GLU A 9 9.25 -18.19 17.79
N GLU A 10 10.31 -18.99 17.87
CA GLU A 10 10.99 -19.36 19.13
C GLU A 10 11.53 -18.15 19.90
N THR A 11 11.96 -17.10 19.20
CA THR A 11 12.54 -15.90 19.81
C THR A 11 11.54 -14.76 19.99
N GLY A 12 10.28 -14.93 19.56
CA GLY A 12 9.24 -13.89 19.63
C GLY A 12 9.37 -12.74 18.63
N HIS A 13 10.22 -12.87 17.61
CA HIS A 13 10.49 -11.83 16.61
C HIS A 13 9.78 -12.06 15.27
N LEU A 14 8.83 -12.99 15.21
CA LEU A 14 8.14 -13.36 13.97
C LEU A 14 7.52 -12.13 13.28
N ASP A 15 6.80 -11.29 14.02
CA ASP A 15 6.10 -10.12 13.46
C ASP A 15 7.06 -9.13 12.81
N VAL A 16 8.19 -8.83 13.48
CA VAL A 16 9.23 -7.94 12.97
C VAL A 16 9.88 -8.53 11.72
N ALA A 17 10.19 -9.82 11.74
CA ALA A 17 10.78 -10.52 10.60
C ALA A 17 9.82 -10.50 9.39
N LEU A 18 8.54 -10.78 9.60
CA LEU A 18 7.52 -10.73 8.54
C LEU A 18 7.37 -9.33 7.97
N SER A 19 7.36 -8.30 8.81
CA SER A 19 7.32 -6.90 8.36
C SER A 19 8.52 -6.54 7.48
N HIS A 20 9.73 -6.92 7.88
CA HIS A 20 10.93 -6.70 7.07
C HIS A 20 10.88 -7.45 5.73
N ILE A 21 10.40 -8.70 5.72
CA ILE A 21 10.20 -9.45 4.47
C ILE A 21 9.24 -8.69 3.55
N GLY A 22 8.13 -8.17 4.08
CA GLY A 22 7.17 -7.37 3.31
C GLY A 22 7.81 -6.16 2.63
N ARG A 23 8.66 -5.43 3.35
CA ARG A 23 9.42 -4.29 2.80
C ARG A 23 10.37 -4.73 1.69
N VAL A 24 11.05 -5.85 1.84
CA VAL A 24 11.94 -6.38 0.80
C VAL A 24 11.14 -6.80 -0.44
N LEU A 25 9.98 -7.44 -0.25
CA LEU A 25 9.13 -7.90 -1.36
C LEU A 25 8.59 -6.74 -2.21
N TYR A 26 8.50 -5.52 -1.68
CA TYR A 26 8.16 -4.32 -2.47
C TYR A 26 9.11 -4.10 -3.65
N TYR A 27 10.40 -4.38 -3.48
CA TYR A 27 11.41 -4.21 -4.53
C TYR A 27 11.49 -5.39 -5.51
N SER A 28 10.52 -6.30 -5.46
CA SER A 28 10.49 -7.45 -6.36
C SER A 28 10.40 -7.01 -7.82
N PRO A 29 11.12 -7.67 -8.73
CA PRO A 29 11.04 -7.35 -10.14
C PRO A 29 9.62 -7.59 -10.68
N LYS A 30 9.31 -6.91 -11.78
CA LYS A 30 8.09 -7.13 -12.55
C LYS A 30 8.06 -8.56 -13.08
N ASP A 31 6.86 -9.09 -13.26
CA ASP A 31 6.70 -10.41 -13.86
C ASP A 31 7.06 -10.39 -15.36
N GLN A 32 7.46 -11.55 -15.89
CA GLN A 32 7.74 -11.73 -17.31
C GLN A 32 6.51 -11.47 -18.19
N LYS A 33 5.30 -11.66 -17.65
CA LYS A 33 4.03 -11.38 -18.33
C LYS A 33 3.62 -9.90 -18.28
N GLY A 34 4.48 -9.01 -17.77
CA GLY A 34 4.21 -7.57 -17.67
C GLY A 34 3.37 -7.17 -16.46
N PHE A 35 3.14 -8.09 -15.52
CA PHE A 35 2.56 -7.75 -14.23
C PHE A 35 3.53 -6.89 -13.41
N TRP A 36 3.02 -5.92 -12.65
CA TRP A 36 3.86 -4.94 -11.95
C TRP A 36 4.68 -5.55 -10.80
N ILE A 37 4.32 -6.75 -10.35
CA ILE A 37 5.01 -7.56 -9.35
C ILE A 37 5.12 -9.01 -9.86
N ASN A 38 6.17 -9.72 -9.48
CA ASN A 38 6.33 -11.14 -9.78
C ASN A 38 5.16 -11.99 -9.23
N GLU A 39 4.68 -12.97 -10.00
CA GLU A 39 3.52 -13.81 -9.66
C GLU A 39 3.72 -14.61 -8.35
N GLU A 40 4.92 -15.17 -8.13
CA GLU A 40 5.23 -15.91 -6.91
C GLU A 40 5.20 -14.99 -5.67
N VAL A 41 5.62 -13.74 -5.82
CA VAL A 41 5.55 -12.75 -4.75
C VAL A 41 4.10 -12.38 -4.44
N ALA A 42 3.28 -12.16 -5.47
CA ALA A 42 1.86 -11.88 -5.29
C ALA A 42 1.13 -13.04 -4.59
N LYS A 43 1.49 -14.28 -4.93
CA LYS A 43 0.97 -15.49 -4.27
C LYS A 43 1.36 -15.57 -2.79
N VAL A 44 2.61 -15.24 -2.45
CA VAL A 44 3.06 -15.14 -1.05
C VAL A 44 2.25 -14.07 -0.31
N LEU A 45 2.11 -12.87 -0.87
CA LEU A 45 1.35 -11.77 -0.27
C LEU A 45 -0.17 -12.04 -0.17
N ASN A 46 -0.71 -12.95 -0.97
CA ASN A 46 -2.12 -13.36 -0.89
C ASN A 46 -2.40 -14.47 0.16
N SER A 47 -1.38 -14.99 0.84
CA SER A 47 -1.54 -16.08 1.80
C SER A 47 -2.29 -15.65 3.08
N ILE A 48 -2.70 -16.60 3.93
CA ILE A 48 -3.58 -16.32 5.08
C ILE A 48 -2.82 -15.63 6.23
N ASP A 49 -1.59 -16.05 6.53
CA ASP A 49 -0.81 -15.62 7.71
C ASP A 49 0.28 -14.59 7.38
N VAL A 50 -0.01 -13.68 6.45
CA VAL A 50 0.96 -12.68 5.98
C VAL A 50 0.58 -11.25 6.36
N GLY A 51 -0.30 -11.07 7.35
CA GLY A 51 -0.75 -9.74 7.80
C GLY A 51 0.39 -8.77 8.13
N LYS A 52 1.37 -9.19 8.94
CA LYS A 52 2.57 -8.39 9.24
C LYS A 52 3.45 -8.12 8.03
N MET A 53 3.50 -9.07 7.09
CA MET A 53 4.21 -8.89 5.83
C MET A 53 3.51 -7.85 4.94
N LEU A 54 2.18 -7.88 4.88
CA LEU A 54 1.37 -6.90 4.17
C LEU A 54 1.48 -5.51 4.80
N GLU A 55 1.53 -5.40 6.14
CA GLU A 55 1.83 -4.15 6.84
C GLU A 55 3.22 -3.60 6.46
N GLY A 56 4.22 -4.47 6.40
CA GLY A 56 5.57 -4.11 5.96
C GLY A 56 5.61 -3.63 4.51
N PHE A 57 4.94 -4.36 3.61
CA PHE A 57 4.80 -3.98 2.21
C PHE A 57 4.11 -2.62 2.05
N SER A 58 2.97 -2.43 2.73
CA SER A 58 2.24 -1.17 2.76
C SER A 58 3.12 -0.02 3.25
N SER A 59 3.88 -0.22 4.33
CA SER A 59 4.81 0.80 4.85
C SER A 59 5.87 1.19 3.82
N GLU A 60 6.41 0.22 3.08
CA GLU A 60 7.44 0.48 2.08
C GLU A 60 6.92 1.25 0.85
N VAL A 61 5.63 1.08 0.51
CA VAL A 61 4.96 1.91 -0.51
C VAL A 61 5.10 3.41 -0.20
N TYR A 62 5.03 3.78 1.08
CA TYR A 62 5.23 5.16 1.52
C TYR A 62 6.72 5.50 1.62
N ASN A 63 7.49 4.67 2.31
CA ASN A 63 8.89 4.97 2.65
C ASN A 63 9.79 5.08 1.40
N SER A 64 9.48 4.32 0.35
CA SER A 64 10.20 4.37 -0.93
C SER A 64 10.12 5.74 -1.63
N ARG A 65 9.16 6.60 -1.26
CA ARG A 65 9.05 7.98 -1.77
C ARG A 65 10.06 8.93 -1.13
N GLY A 66 10.69 8.53 -0.02
CA GLY A 66 11.57 9.39 0.77
C GLY A 66 10.84 10.58 1.38
N VAL A 67 11.63 11.55 1.87
CA VAL A 67 11.12 12.82 2.37
C VAL A 67 10.53 13.61 1.21
N HIS A 68 9.23 13.88 1.26
CA HIS A 68 8.54 14.67 0.27
C HIS A 68 7.57 15.64 0.94
N TRP A 69 7.25 16.71 0.22
CA TRP A 69 6.21 17.66 0.61
C TRP A 69 4.91 17.28 -0.08
N VAL A 70 3.80 17.35 0.64
CA VAL A 70 2.47 17.15 0.06
C VAL A 70 2.11 18.42 -0.70
N ASP A 71 1.87 18.27 -2.01
CA ASP A 71 1.38 19.37 -2.85
C ASP A 71 -0.03 19.78 -2.36
N PRO A 72 -0.32 21.09 -2.16
CA PRO A 72 -1.66 21.56 -1.80
C PRO A 72 -2.80 21.07 -2.70
N SER A 73 -2.50 20.78 -3.97
CA SER A 73 -3.44 20.20 -4.93
C SER A 73 -3.66 18.68 -4.78
N GLY A 74 -2.77 17.98 -4.06
CA GLY A 74 -2.81 16.53 -3.83
C GLY A 74 -2.63 15.67 -5.08
N LYS A 75 -2.19 16.25 -6.20
CA LYS A 75 -2.04 15.53 -7.48
C LYS A 75 -1.13 14.29 -7.38
N PRO A 76 0.08 14.36 -6.79
CA PRO A 76 0.95 13.19 -6.68
C PRO A 76 0.30 12.04 -5.89
N GLU A 77 -0.47 12.37 -4.86
CA GLU A 77 -1.16 11.41 -4.00
C GLU A 77 -2.36 10.78 -4.72
N ILE A 78 -3.10 11.55 -5.53
CA ILE A 78 -4.16 11.03 -6.40
C ILE A 78 -3.58 10.04 -7.42
N GLU A 79 -2.51 10.43 -8.13
CA GLU A 79 -1.87 9.55 -9.13
C GLU A 79 -1.35 8.25 -8.49
N LEU A 80 -0.82 8.33 -7.27
CA LEU A 80 -0.39 7.16 -6.51
C LEU A 80 -1.57 6.23 -6.18
N THR A 81 -2.67 6.80 -5.69
CA THR A 81 -3.90 6.05 -5.39
C THR A 81 -4.47 5.40 -6.64
N GLU A 82 -4.56 6.11 -7.77
CA GLU A 82 -5.06 5.55 -9.04
C GLU A 82 -4.19 4.39 -9.53
N LYS A 83 -2.87 4.52 -9.42
CA LYS A 83 -1.92 3.46 -9.75
C LYS A 83 -2.18 2.20 -8.92
N TYR A 84 -2.27 2.33 -7.60
CA TYR A 84 -2.49 1.17 -6.71
C TYR A 84 -3.91 0.60 -6.82
N ARG A 85 -4.91 1.41 -7.15
CA ARG A 85 -6.26 0.94 -7.48
C ARG A 85 -6.23 0.05 -8.73
N GLY A 86 -5.60 0.51 -9.81
CA GLY A 86 -5.46 -0.31 -11.03
C GLY A 86 -4.66 -1.60 -10.79
N PHE A 87 -3.71 -1.59 -9.85
CA PHE A 87 -3.03 -2.80 -9.41
C PHE A 87 -3.92 -3.75 -8.62
N ALA A 88 -4.78 -3.21 -7.75
CA ALA A 88 -5.75 -3.99 -6.98
C ALA A 88 -6.73 -4.73 -7.90
N GLU A 89 -7.30 -4.03 -8.88
CA GLU A 89 -8.23 -4.61 -9.86
C GLU A 89 -7.58 -5.76 -10.65
N LYS A 90 -6.33 -5.57 -11.10
CA LYS A 90 -5.59 -6.61 -11.83
C LYS A 90 -5.30 -7.84 -10.96
N ILE A 91 -4.92 -7.65 -9.71
CA ILE A 91 -4.68 -8.73 -8.73
C ILE A 91 -5.99 -9.45 -8.38
N GLU A 92 -7.08 -8.71 -8.24
CA GLU A 92 -8.41 -9.23 -7.95
C GLU A 92 -8.93 -10.12 -9.10
N ASN A 93 -8.73 -9.70 -10.35
CA ASN A 93 -9.07 -10.49 -11.54
C ASN A 93 -8.31 -11.82 -11.64
N ILE A 94 -7.13 -11.93 -11.01
CA ILE A 94 -6.33 -13.16 -10.94
C ILE A 94 -6.78 -14.06 -9.75
N GLY A 95 -7.66 -13.56 -8.87
CA GLY A 95 -8.20 -14.27 -7.72
C GLY A 95 -7.42 -14.04 -6.42
N TYR A 96 -6.52 -13.05 -6.38
CA TYR A 96 -5.71 -12.73 -5.21
C TYR A 96 -6.38 -11.67 -4.32
N PHE A 97 -7.57 -11.99 -3.81
CA PHE A 97 -8.46 -11.06 -3.11
C PHE A 97 -7.84 -10.43 -1.85
N ARG A 98 -7.02 -11.16 -1.07
CA ARG A 98 -6.41 -10.63 0.16
C ARG A 98 -5.37 -9.57 -0.16
N PHE A 99 -4.56 -9.84 -1.19
CA PHE A 99 -3.58 -8.87 -1.64
C PHE A 99 -4.27 -7.64 -2.25
N ALA A 100 -5.32 -7.83 -3.07
CA ALA A 100 -6.13 -6.74 -3.61
C ALA A 100 -6.71 -5.86 -2.50
N ALA A 101 -7.26 -6.45 -1.43
CA ALA A 101 -7.77 -5.72 -0.28
C ALA A 101 -6.69 -4.86 0.38
N THR A 102 -5.45 -5.36 0.49
CA THR A 102 -4.33 -4.58 1.05
C THR A 102 -3.96 -3.39 0.16
N LEU A 103 -3.96 -3.57 -1.17
CA LEU A 103 -3.73 -2.47 -2.11
C LEU A 103 -4.82 -1.40 -2.01
N LYS A 104 -6.08 -1.82 -1.81
CA LYS A 104 -7.18 -0.92 -1.47
C LYS A 104 -6.96 -0.28 -0.08
N THR A 105 -6.38 -0.94 0.91
CA THR A 105 -6.05 -0.29 2.19
C THR A 105 -4.97 0.78 2.04
N ILE A 106 -3.93 0.52 1.23
CA ILE A 106 -2.88 1.50 0.92
C ILE A 106 -3.49 2.77 0.32
N CYS A 107 -4.37 2.61 -0.67
CA CYS A 107 -5.07 3.73 -1.28
C CYS A 107 -5.80 4.62 -0.24
N TYR A 108 -6.40 4.01 0.78
CA TYR A 108 -7.17 4.71 1.81
C TYR A 108 -6.24 5.49 2.73
N ILE A 109 -5.15 4.84 3.15
CA ILE A 109 -4.14 5.45 4.03
C ILE A 109 -3.46 6.64 3.34
N VAL A 110 -3.10 6.52 2.04
CA VAL A 110 -2.54 7.65 1.27
C VAL A 110 -3.48 8.85 1.35
N ILE A 111 -4.76 8.65 1.07
CA ILE A 111 -5.76 9.72 1.05
C ILE A 111 -5.93 10.35 2.43
N SER A 112 -6.03 9.53 3.49
CA SER A 112 -6.22 10.03 4.85
C SER A 112 -5.03 10.84 5.34
N ASP A 113 -3.80 10.39 5.07
CA ASP A 113 -2.57 11.08 5.49
C ASP A 113 -2.37 12.38 4.71
N THR A 114 -2.68 12.37 3.41
CA THR A 114 -2.69 13.57 2.57
C THR A 114 -3.65 14.60 3.12
N THR A 115 -4.90 14.18 3.39
CA THR A 115 -5.94 15.06 3.93
C THR A 115 -5.51 15.65 5.28
N ARG A 116 -4.96 14.82 6.16
CA ARG A 116 -4.46 15.25 7.47
C ARG A 116 -3.33 16.27 7.33
N THR A 117 -2.36 16.00 6.46
CA THR A 117 -1.22 16.89 6.23
C THR A 117 -1.69 18.25 5.71
N LEU A 118 -2.55 18.27 4.69
CA LEU A 118 -3.11 19.49 4.12
C LEU A 118 -3.89 20.32 5.14
N ILE A 119 -4.69 19.68 6.01
CA ILE A 119 -5.39 20.39 7.10
C ILE A 119 -4.42 21.12 8.04
N HIS A 120 -3.24 20.54 8.28
CA HIS A 120 -2.26 21.10 9.21
C HIS A 120 -1.29 22.10 8.56
N THR A 121 -1.00 21.97 7.26
CA THR A 121 0.01 22.79 6.57
C THR A 121 -0.56 24.00 5.83
N THR A 122 -1.77 23.89 5.28
CA THR A 122 -2.46 25.00 4.60
C THR A 122 -3.45 25.64 5.57
N ARG A 123 -3.60 26.97 5.55
CA ARG A 123 -4.74 27.60 6.23
C ARG A 123 -6.00 26.94 5.65
N CYS A 124 -6.90 26.48 6.52
CA CYS A 124 -8.09 25.67 6.20
C CYS A 124 -8.93 26.25 5.03
N ASP A 125 -8.75 27.54 4.74
CA ASP A 125 -9.44 28.33 3.74
C ASP A 125 -8.96 28.05 2.29
N ASP A 126 -7.72 27.59 2.09
CA ASP A 126 -7.11 27.42 0.75
C ASP A 126 -7.36 26.03 0.13
N VAL A 127 -7.63 25.01 0.95
CA VAL A 127 -7.92 23.66 0.48
C VAL A 127 -9.41 23.42 0.60
N LYS A 128 -10.12 23.30 -0.52
CA LYS A 128 -11.49 22.76 -0.55
C LYS A 128 -11.47 21.27 -0.21
N ILE A 129 -11.23 20.95 1.08
CA ILE A 129 -11.15 19.60 1.63
C ILE A 129 -12.42 18.81 1.34
N SER A 130 -13.58 19.47 1.32
CA SER A 130 -14.86 18.89 0.91
C SER A 130 -14.85 18.38 -0.54
N SER A 131 -14.31 19.16 -1.48
CA SER A 131 -14.19 18.77 -2.89
C SER A 131 -13.16 17.66 -3.11
N PHE A 132 -12.05 17.67 -2.35
CA PHE A 132 -11.04 16.61 -2.40
C PHE A 132 -11.58 15.28 -1.85
N ARG A 133 -12.28 15.32 -0.72
CA ARG A 133 -12.95 14.15 -0.13
C ARG A 133 -14.06 13.61 -1.02
N GLU A 134 -14.90 14.47 -1.63
CA GLU A 134 -15.94 14.01 -2.58
C GLU A 134 -15.34 13.32 -3.81
N LYS A 135 -14.32 13.91 -4.44
CA LYS A 135 -13.66 13.29 -5.61
C LYS A 135 -13.02 11.93 -5.30
N LEU A 136 -12.56 11.72 -4.07
CA LEU A 136 -11.91 10.48 -3.66
C LEU A 136 -12.90 9.42 -3.13
N LEU A 137 -13.92 9.83 -2.36
CA LEU A 137 -14.95 8.95 -1.81
C LEU A 137 -15.92 8.44 -2.88
N ILE A 138 -16.27 9.24 -3.89
CA ILE A 138 -17.07 8.79 -5.04
C ILE A 138 -16.37 7.66 -5.81
N ASN A 139 -15.03 7.66 -5.82
CA ASN A 139 -14.22 6.62 -6.46
C ASN A 139 -13.86 5.45 -5.52
N TYR A 140 -14.23 5.50 -4.24
CA TYR A 140 -13.91 4.46 -3.24
C TYR A 140 -15.04 3.47 -2.99
N ASN A 141 -16.28 3.87 -3.30
CA ASN A 141 -17.50 3.11 -3.06
C ASN A 141 -18.10 2.46 -4.33
N ASN A 142 -17.37 2.49 -5.46
CA ASN A 142 -17.74 1.81 -6.71
C ASN A 142 -16.80 0.65 -6.99
#